data_AF-A0A1M4L9X5-F1
#
_entry.id   AF-A0A1M4L9X5-F1
#
_cell.length_a   1.000
_cell.length_b   1.000
_cell.length_c   1.000
_cell.angle_alpha   90.00
_cell.angle_beta   90.00
_cell.angle_gamma   90.00
#
_symmetry.space_group_name_H-M   'P 1'
#
loop_
_entity.id
_entity.type
_entity.pdbx_description
1 polymer ?
#
loop_
_entity_poly.entity_id
_entity_poly.type
_entity_poly.pdbx_seq_one_letter_code
_entity_poly.pdbx_strand_id
1 'polypeptide(L)'
;MIFVQKAVLKIRGIFCSKLQRGIWSASNQPNSTERTRFTWPKISHSGSMETNGSAAARDVLAEHRRQTDAEGFAPEHDDSHSRGEMLTAAWCYMQRHADKDMFGDNYDINKLPPPARWPWSWLWWKPTNRHRDLVKAAALILAEIERLDRLSTPASEGAA
;
A
#
# COMPACT_ATOMS: atom_id res chain seq x y z
N MET A 1 7.40 -6.12 -47.39
CA MET A 1 8.61 -5.50 -46.80
C MET A 1 8.11 -4.40 -45.89
N ILE A 2 7.66 -4.67 -44.65
CA ILE A 2 8.35 -5.08 -43.39
C ILE A 2 9.06 -3.89 -42.68
N PHE A 3 8.93 -3.85 -41.34
CA PHE A 3 9.55 -2.99 -40.31
C PHE A 3 8.93 -1.59 -40.10
N VAL A 4 8.28 -1.20 -38.98
CA VAL A 4 8.26 -1.56 -37.52
C VAL A 4 9.19 -0.69 -36.64
N GLN A 5 8.60 -0.06 -35.63
CA GLN A 5 9.25 0.68 -34.53
C GLN A 5 10.22 -0.20 -33.72
N LYS A 6 11.30 0.39 -33.18
CA LYS A 6 11.82 0.15 -31.81
C LYS A 6 13.11 0.92 -31.51
N ALA A 7 13.17 1.52 -30.32
CA ALA A 7 14.40 1.67 -29.55
C ALA A 7 14.04 1.71 -28.05
N VAL A 8 14.34 0.62 -27.33
CA VAL A 8 14.21 0.52 -25.86
C VAL A 8 15.62 0.39 -25.30
N LEU A 9 15.96 1.18 -24.28
CA LEU A 9 17.27 1.15 -23.64
C LEU A 9 17.58 -0.20 -22.98
N LYS A 10 18.86 -0.56 -23.00
CA LYS A 10 19.38 -1.84 -22.52
C LYS A 10 20.73 -1.58 -21.84
N ILE A 11 20.79 -1.75 -20.52
CA ILE A 11 22.01 -2.06 -19.76
C ILE A 11 21.60 -3.02 -18.62
N ARG A 12 22.41 -4.06 -18.39
CA ARG A 12 22.18 -5.10 -17.38
C ARG A 12 23.42 -5.23 -16.50
N GLY A 13 23.21 -5.44 -15.21
CA GLY A 13 24.01 -6.38 -14.42
C GLY A 13 25.19 -5.84 -13.61
N ILE A 14 25.00 -5.83 -12.28
CA ILE A 14 25.97 -6.42 -11.35
C ILE A 14 25.20 -7.46 -10.51
N PHE A 15 25.83 -8.59 -10.23
CA PHE A 15 25.18 -9.82 -9.75
C PHE A 15 25.57 -10.06 -8.28
N CYS A 16 24.60 -10.20 -7.36
CA CYS A 16 24.86 -10.77 -6.03
C CYS A 16 24.60 -12.28 -6.09
N SER A 17 25.53 -13.09 -5.57
CA SER A 17 25.56 -14.54 -5.84
C SER A 17 25.38 -15.40 -4.59
N LYS A 18 24.78 -16.60 -4.76
CA LYS A 18 24.52 -17.65 -3.75
C LYS A 18 23.37 -17.23 -2.79
N LEU A 19 22.27 -17.95 -2.56
CA LEU A 19 21.78 -19.34 -2.75
C LEU A 19 20.22 -19.28 -2.80
N GLN A 20 19.38 -20.26 -3.20
CA GLN A 20 19.49 -21.63 -3.73
C GLN A 20 18.18 -21.95 -4.53
N ARG A 21 18.29 -22.54 -5.74
CA ARG A 21 17.26 -23.32 -6.49
C ARG A 21 15.80 -22.80 -6.58
N GLY A 22 15.50 -22.16 -7.71
CA GLY A 22 14.16 -22.08 -8.31
C GLY A 22 14.27 -21.70 -9.79
N ILE A 23 14.15 -22.66 -10.71
CA ILE A 23 14.44 -22.43 -12.14
C ILE A 23 13.27 -21.71 -12.81
N TRP A 24 13.35 -20.38 -12.93
CA TRP A 24 12.51 -19.62 -13.85
C TRP A 24 13.12 -19.64 -15.25
N SER A 25 12.76 -20.65 -16.05
CA SER A 25 13.09 -20.66 -17.48
C SER A 25 12.16 -19.71 -18.23
N ALA A 26 12.73 -18.81 -19.03
CA ALA A 26 11.98 -17.89 -19.88
C ALA A 26 11.17 -18.58 -20.99
N SER A 27 11.34 -19.90 -21.19
CA SER A 27 10.59 -20.72 -22.14
C SER A 27 9.19 -21.12 -21.65
N ASN A 28 8.83 -20.83 -20.39
CA ASN A 28 7.59 -21.32 -19.76
C ASN A 28 6.58 -20.21 -19.41
N GLN A 29 6.53 -19.16 -20.25
CA GLN A 29 5.42 -18.19 -20.24
C GLN A 29 4.17 -18.90 -20.79
N PRO A 30 3.04 -18.97 -20.05
CA PRO A 30 1.82 -19.57 -20.56
C PRO A 30 1.28 -18.78 -21.77
N ASN A 31 0.70 -19.50 -22.73
CA ASN A 31 0.07 -18.93 -23.92
C ASN A 31 -1.05 -17.93 -23.53
N SER A 32 -1.16 -16.82 -24.27
CA SER A 32 -1.97 -15.64 -23.94
C SER A 32 -3.49 -15.84 -23.93
N THR A 33 -3.97 -17.06 -24.15
CA THR A 33 -5.40 -17.41 -24.17
C THR A 33 -5.95 -17.87 -22.81
N GLU A 34 -5.11 -18.24 -21.84
CA GLU A 34 -5.58 -18.68 -20.51
C GLU A 34 -5.54 -17.54 -19.48
N ARG A 35 -6.46 -16.58 -19.64
CA ARG A 35 -6.78 -15.61 -18.57
C ARG A 35 -7.61 -16.30 -17.48
N THR A 36 -6.97 -17.19 -16.73
CA THR A 36 -7.58 -17.87 -15.59
C THR A 36 -8.11 -16.82 -14.61
N ARG A 37 -9.36 -17.00 -14.19
CA ARG A 37 -10.06 -16.09 -13.29
C ARG A 37 -9.51 -16.30 -11.88
N PHE A 38 -8.40 -15.63 -11.57
CA PHE A 38 -7.80 -15.65 -10.23
C PHE A 38 -8.76 -15.02 -9.22
N THR A 39 -9.59 -15.86 -8.61
CA THR A 39 -10.50 -15.47 -7.54
C THR A 39 -9.76 -15.58 -6.22
N TRP A 40 -9.56 -14.45 -5.54
CA TRP A 40 -9.14 -14.46 -4.15
C TRP A 40 -10.14 -15.28 -3.32
N PRO A 41 -9.69 -16.22 -2.46
CA PRO A 41 -10.58 -16.90 -1.55
C PRO A 41 -11.32 -15.88 -0.67
N LYS A 42 -12.62 -16.06 -0.47
CA LYS A 42 -13.34 -15.28 0.55
C LYS A 42 -12.73 -15.64 1.91
N ILE A 43 -12.19 -14.65 2.61
CA ILE A 43 -11.65 -14.83 3.96
C ILE A 43 -12.85 -14.99 4.90
N SER A 44 -13.21 -16.25 5.20
CA SER A 44 -14.22 -16.58 6.20
C SER A 44 -13.64 -16.41 7.60
N HIS A 45 -14.11 -15.42 8.34
CA HIS A 45 -13.71 -15.14 9.73
C HIS A 45 -14.31 -16.17 10.70
N SER A 46 -13.87 -17.42 10.59
CA SER A 46 -14.20 -18.53 11.50
C SER A 46 -12.91 -19.21 11.97
N GLY A 47 -12.14 -18.48 12.77
CA GLY A 47 -10.87 -18.93 13.34
C GLY A 47 -10.62 -18.26 14.69
N SER A 48 -10.14 -19.03 15.66
CA SER A 48 -9.88 -18.57 17.02
C SER A 48 -8.93 -17.37 17.10
N MET A 49 -9.23 -16.44 18.00
CA MET A 49 -8.40 -15.26 18.31
C MET A 49 -7.03 -15.64 18.90
N GLU A 50 -6.05 -15.99 18.06
CA GLU A 50 -4.62 -15.89 18.44
C GLU A 50 -4.17 -14.42 18.32
N THR A 51 -4.50 -13.64 19.35
CA THR A 51 -4.32 -12.18 19.44
C THR A 51 -2.88 -11.76 19.75
N ASN A 52 -1.90 -12.27 19.00
CA ASN A 52 -0.54 -11.72 19.03
C ASN A 52 0.08 -11.65 17.62
N GLY A 53 -0.46 -10.73 16.81
CA GLY A 53 0.15 -10.35 15.54
C GLY A 53 1.60 -9.85 15.70
N SER A 54 2.33 -9.81 14.60
CA SER A 54 3.72 -9.33 14.56
C SER A 54 3.85 -7.92 15.14
N ALA A 55 5.07 -7.53 15.53
CA ALA A 55 5.33 -6.17 16.02
C ALA A 55 4.82 -5.10 15.04
N ALA A 56 5.07 -5.28 13.73
CA ALA A 56 4.55 -4.40 12.69
C ALA A 56 3.02 -4.34 12.64
N ALA A 57 2.31 -5.47 12.81
CA ALA A 57 0.84 -5.46 12.85
C ALA A 57 0.32 -4.69 14.07
N ARG A 58 0.95 -4.85 15.24
CA ARG A 58 0.63 -4.09 16.45
C ARG A 58 0.93 -2.59 16.29
N ASP A 59 2.03 -2.23 15.63
CA ASP A 59 2.40 -0.84 15.38
C ASP A 59 1.41 -0.15 14.43
N VAL A 60 0.86 -0.86 13.44
CA VAL A 60 -0.20 -0.35 12.55
C VAL A 60 -1.50 -0.11 13.31
N LEU A 61 -1.95 -1.07 14.14
CA LEU A 61 -3.14 -0.90 14.97
C LEU A 61 -2.99 0.25 15.98
N ALA A 62 -1.82 0.38 16.60
CA ALA A 62 -1.51 1.47 17.52
C ALA A 62 -1.47 2.84 16.80
N GLU A 63 -0.97 2.88 15.56
CA GLU A 63 -0.97 4.10 14.75
C GLU A 63 -2.37 4.50 14.27
N HIS A 64 -3.19 3.54 13.84
CA HIS A 64 -4.59 3.79 13.51
C HIS A 64 -5.34 4.38 14.70
N ARG A 65 -5.21 3.76 15.88
CA ARG A 65 -5.78 4.28 17.12
C ARG A 65 -5.29 5.69 17.46
N ARG A 66 -4.00 5.98 17.27
CA ARG A 66 -3.42 7.31 17.49
C ARG A 66 -3.98 8.35 16.53
N GLN A 67 -4.24 8.00 15.27
CA GLN A 67 -4.85 8.92 14.30
C GLN A 67 -6.28 9.29 14.72
N THR A 68 -7.08 8.32 15.16
CA THR A 68 -8.39 8.59 15.77
C THR A 68 -8.29 9.45 17.03
N ASP A 69 -7.49 9.05 18.02
CA ASP A 69 -7.44 9.70 19.34
C ASP A 69 -6.80 11.10 19.32
N ALA A 70 -5.76 11.31 18.52
CA ALA A 70 -4.95 12.53 18.55
C ALA A 70 -5.19 13.49 17.38
N GLU A 71 -5.72 13.01 16.26
CA GLU A 71 -6.00 13.84 15.07
C GLU A 71 -7.51 13.96 14.77
N GLY A 72 -8.36 13.23 15.50
CA GLY A 72 -9.81 13.26 15.33
C GLY A 72 -10.30 12.52 14.08
N PHE A 73 -9.47 11.62 13.53
CA PHE A 73 -9.83 10.78 12.38
C PHE A 73 -10.70 9.62 12.87
N ALA A 74 -11.93 9.96 13.24
CA ALA A 74 -12.99 9.03 13.58
C ALA A 74 -13.62 8.44 12.30
N PRO A 75 -14.35 7.32 12.38
CA PRO A 75 -15.04 6.72 11.23
C PRO A 75 -15.84 7.72 10.38
N GLU A 76 -16.51 8.68 11.02
CA GLU A 76 -17.33 9.72 10.38
C GLU A 76 -16.48 10.75 9.61
N HIS A 77 -15.25 11.02 10.06
CA HIS A 77 -14.28 11.82 9.31
C HIS A 77 -13.85 11.07 8.05
N ASP A 78 -13.51 9.79 8.19
CA ASP A 78 -13.01 8.96 7.09
C ASP A 78 -14.08 8.71 6.03
N ASP A 79 -15.34 8.53 6.45
CA ASP A 79 -16.51 8.42 5.57
C ASP A 79 -16.69 9.65 4.66
N SER A 80 -16.18 10.83 5.04
CA SER A 80 -16.20 12.04 4.20
C SER A 80 -15.15 12.01 3.07
N HIS A 81 -14.07 11.24 3.22
CA HIS A 81 -12.94 11.11 2.27
C HIS A 81 -13.18 10.00 1.24
N SER A 82 -14.23 10.19 0.44
CA SER A 82 -14.76 9.19 -0.49
C SER A 82 -14.08 9.12 -1.87
N ARG A 83 -13.08 9.97 -2.16
CA ARG A 83 -12.41 10.06 -3.47
C ARG A 83 -11.01 9.43 -3.47
N GLY A 84 -10.72 8.60 -2.46
CA GLY A 84 -9.45 7.91 -2.31
C GLY A 84 -8.36 8.79 -1.69
N GLU A 85 -8.72 9.83 -0.93
CA GLU A 85 -7.78 10.70 -0.23
C GLU A 85 -6.88 9.88 0.71
N MET A 86 -7.45 8.98 1.54
CA MET A 86 -6.68 8.12 2.45
C MET A 86 -5.66 7.24 1.71
N LEU A 87 -6.07 6.58 0.61
CA LEU A 87 -5.18 5.78 -0.23
C LEU A 87 -4.08 6.64 -0.89
N THR A 88 -4.42 7.86 -1.29
CA THR A 88 -3.46 8.80 -1.90
C THR A 88 -2.46 9.33 -0.87
N ALA A 89 -2.89 9.59 0.37
CA ALA A 89 -2.03 9.95 1.49
C ALA A 89 -1.08 8.79 1.86
N ALA A 90 -1.59 7.55 1.92
CA ALA A 90 -0.78 6.34 2.12
C ALA A 90 0.29 6.19 1.02
N TRP A 91 -0.11 6.34 -0.25
CA TRP A 91 0.80 6.33 -1.39
C TRP A 91 1.91 7.39 -1.25
N CYS A 92 1.59 8.61 -0.83
CA CYS A 92 2.58 9.67 -0.66
C CYS A 92 3.67 9.32 0.37
N TYR A 93 3.30 8.68 1.48
CA TYR A 93 4.27 8.18 2.47
C TYR A 93 5.14 7.06 1.90
N MET A 94 4.56 6.11 1.16
CA MET A 94 5.30 5.01 0.52
C MET A 94 6.25 5.51 -0.58
N GLN A 95 5.74 6.35 -1.48
CA GLN A 95 6.45 6.88 -2.64
C GLN A 95 7.74 7.59 -2.21
N ARG A 96 7.68 8.44 -1.18
CA ARG A 96 8.86 9.14 -0.62
C ARG A 96 10.04 8.20 -0.38
N HIS A 97 9.79 7.02 0.17
CA HIS A 97 10.83 6.05 0.50
C HIS A 97 11.27 5.22 -0.71
N ALA A 98 10.36 4.91 -1.64
CA ALA A 98 10.68 4.27 -2.91
C ALA A 98 11.53 5.18 -3.83
N ASP A 99 11.20 6.47 -3.90
CA ASP A 99 11.96 7.47 -4.65
C ASP A 99 13.39 7.62 -4.07
N LYS A 100 13.57 7.58 -2.74
CA LYS A 100 14.92 7.51 -2.13
C LYS A 100 15.69 6.26 -2.56
N ASP A 101 15.06 5.09 -2.58
CA ASP A 101 15.73 3.85 -2.99
C ASP A 101 16.07 3.86 -4.50
N MET A 102 15.29 4.56 -5.33
CA MET A 102 15.51 4.70 -6.76
C MET A 102 16.60 5.73 -7.11
N PHE A 103 16.62 6.89 -6.45
CA PHE A 103 17.51 8.01 -6.78
C PHE A 103 18.75 8.12 -5.87
N GLY A 104 18.82 7.33 -4.80
CA GLY A 104 19.97 7.24 -3.90
C GLY A 104 20.17 8.49 -3.04
N ASP A 105 21.42 8.77 -2.66
CA ASP A 105 21.74 9.83 -1.69
C ASP A 105 21.66 11.25 -2.26
N ASN A 106 21.60 11.39 -3.59
CA ASN A 106 21.29 12.68 -4.24
C ASN A 106 19.83 13.11 -4.00
N TYR A 107 18.97 12.21 -3.50
CA TYR A 107 17.56 12.47 -3.22
C TYR A 107 17.33 12.59 -1.70
N ASP A 108 17.64 13.78 -1.16
CA ASP A 108 17.42 14.11 0.25
C ASP A 108 15.93 14.37 0.53
N ILE A 109 15.21 13.28 0.80
CA ILE A 109 13.78 13.31 1.14
C ILE A 109 13.46 14.30 2.26
N ASN A 110 14.37 14.52 3.22
CA ASN A 110 14.09 15.34 4.41
C ASN A 110 13.94 16.84 4.09
N LYS A 111 14.40 17.26 2.91
CA LYS A 111 14.23 18.63 2.40
C LYS A 111 13.06 18.79 1.42
N LEU A 112 12.36 17.69 1.07
CA LEU A 112 11.29 17.74 0.09
C LEU A 112 9.93 18.14 0.72
N PRO A 113 9.14 18.98 0.04
CA PRO A 113 7.77 19.29 0.43
C PRO A 113 6.85 18.04 0.35
N PRO A 114 5.57 18.14 0.78
CA PRO A 114 4.60 17.10 0.48
C PRO A 114 4.57 16.78 -1.02
N PRO A 115 4.44 15.50 -1.43
CA PRO A 115 4.28 15.14 -2.84
C PRO A 115 3.06 15.87 -3.44
N ALA A 116 3.10 16.22 -4.72
CA ALA A 116 2.04 17.00 -5.38
C ALA A 116 0.65 16.32 -5.40
N ARG A 117 0.57 15.02 -5.06
CA ARG A 117 -0.69 14.28 -4.90
C ARG A 117 -1.23 14.29 -3.47
N TRP A 118 -0.49 14.83 -2.49
CA TRP A 118 -0.91 14.86 -1.09
C TRP A 118 -2.27 15.57 -0.98
N PRO A 119 -3.32 14.89 -0.48
CA PRO A 119 -4.71 15.35 -0.64
C PRO A 119 -5.13 16.43 0.35
N TRP A 120 -4.33 16.66 1.40
CA TRP A 120 -4.67 17.52 2.52
C TRP A 120 -3.72 18.73 2.62
N SER A 121 -3.99 19.63 3.56
CA SER A 121 -3.09 20.75 3.83
C SER A 121 -1.67 20.27 4.18
N TRP A 122 -0.67 20.98 3.66
CA TRP A 122 0.76 20.77 3.93
C TRP A 122 1.13 20.69 5.43
N LEU A 123 0.33 21.29 6.32
CA LEU A 123 0.53 21.23 7.77
C LEU A 123 0.32 19.82 8.37
N TRP A 124 -0.39 18.95 7.65
CA TRP A 124 -0.62 17.54 8.03
C TRP A 124 0.45 16.59 7.48
N TRP A 125 1.34 17.08 6.61
CA TRP A 125 2.46 16.29 6.12
C TRP A 125 3.57 16.23 7.17
N LYS A 126 3.63 15.12 7.90
CA LYS A 126 4.56 14.92 9.03
C LYS A 126 5.41 13.65 8.82
N PRO A 127 6.25 13.57 7.77
CA PRO A 127 7.15 12.44 7.57
C PRO A 127 8.15 12.31 8.73
N THR A 128 8.69 11.13 8.97
CA THR A 128 9.58 10.87 10.11
C THR A 128 10.75 9.97 9.74
N ASN A 129 10.50 8.68 9.54
CA ASN A 129 11.49 7.69 9.13
C ASN A 129 10.78 6.55 8.40
N ARG A 130 11.54 5.73 7.65
CA ARG A 130 10.99 4.68 6.80
C ARG A 130 9.99 3.77 7.51
N HIS A 131 10.34 3.25 8.69
CA HIS A 131 9.44 2.37 9.43
C HIS A 131 8.15 3.10 9.84
N ARG A 132 8.29 4.27 10.46
CA ARG A 132 7.15 5.04 10.97
C ARG A 132 6.22 5.56 9.88
N ASP A 133 6.76 5.92 8.72
CA ASP A 133 5.98 6.41 7.59
C ASP A 133 5.26 5.26 6.86
N LEU A 134 5.85 4.07 6.77
CA LEU A 134 5.17 2.88 6.27
C LEU A 134 4.06 2.42 7.24
N VAL A 135 4.26 2.54 8.55
CA VAL A 135 3.22 2.29 9.56
C VAL A 135 2.05 3.28 9.42
N LYS A 136 2.31 4.58 9.20
CA LYS A 136 1.27 5.57 8.87
C LYS A 136 0.53 5.21 7.59
N ALA A 137 1.24 4.81 6.53
CA ALA A 137 0.63 4.42 5.26
C ALA A 137 -0.29 3.19 5.42
N ALA A 138 0.14 2.18 6.17
CA ALA A 138 -0.65 1.00 6.45
C ALA A 138 -1.89 1.31 7.34
N ALA A 139 -1.78 2.23 8.31
CA ALA A 139 -2.92 2.70 9.09
C ALA A 139 -3.96 3.45 8.23
N LEU A 140 -3.51 4.27 7.27
CA LEU A 140 -4.39 4.95 6.31
C LEU A 140 -5.06 3.97 5.33
N ILE A 141 -4.39 2.88 4.96
CA ILE A 141 -4.99 1.80 4.16
C ILE A 141 -6.02 1.04 5.00
N LEU A 142 -5.76 0.80 6.29
CA LEU A 142 -6.73 0.18 7.21
C LEU A 142 -8.00 1.04 7.33
N ALA A 143 -7.87 2.35 7.53
CA ALA A 143 -9.01 3.28 7.59
C ALA A 143 -9.87 3.26 6.31
N GLU A 144 -9.24 3.24 5.12
CA GLU A 144 -9.97 3.09 3.84
C GLU A 144 -10.66 1.73 3.71
N ILE A 145 -10.06 0.64 4.20
CA ILE A 145 -10.72 -0.68 4.23
C ILE A 145 -11.92 -0.64 5.18
N GLU A 146 -11.78 -0.11 6.39
CA GLU A 146 -12.90 0.01 7.34
C GLU A 146 -14.03 0.89 6.78
N ARG A 147 -13.72 1.95 6.02
CA ARG A 147 -14.70 2.77 5.29
C ARG A 147 -15.44 1.97 4.22
N LEU A 148 -14.72 1.16 3.44
CA LEU A 148 -15.30 0.31 2.40
C LEU A 148 -16.15 -0.82 3.00
N ASP A 149 -15.75 -1.39 4.13
CA ASP A 149 -16.50 -2.42 4.86
C ASP A 149 -17.81 -1.83 5.41
N ARG A 150 -17.78 -0.63 6.02
CA ARG A 150 -19.01 0.10 6.43
C ARG A 150 -19.98 0.30 5.27
N LEU A 151 -19.50 0.67 4.09
CA LEU A 151 -20.32 0.82 2.88
C LEU A 151 -20.83 -0.51 2.30
N SER A 152 -20.14 -1.61 2.60
CA SER A 152 -20.45 -2.96 2.09
C SER A 152 -21.40 -3.75 3.00
N THR A 153 -21.72 -3.26 4.19
CA THR A 153 -22.65 -3.86 5.14
C THR A 153 -24.03 -3.20 5.07
N PRO A 154 -24.97 -3.69 4.24
CA PRO A 154 -26.36 -3.22 4.28
C PRO A 154 -27.03 -3.61 5.60
N ALA A 155 -27.93 -2.75 6.09
CA ALA A 155 -28.66 -2.92 7.35
C ALA A 155 -29.77 -3.99 7.27
N SER A 156 -29.42 -5.24 6.95
CA SER A 156 -30.37 -6.34 6.74
C SER A 156 -30.08 -7.61 7.57
N GLU A 157 -29.62 -7.44 8.80
CA GLU A 157 -29.65 -8.47 9.84
C GLU A 157 -30.44 -7.95 11.05
N GLY A 158 -31.77 -7.90 10.91
CA GLY A 158 -32.66 -7.31 11.91
C GLY A 158 -34.16 -7.55 11.66
N ALA A 159 -34.51 -8.62 10.93
CA ALA A 159 -35.90 -8.99 10.65
C ALA A 159 -36.06 -10.52 10.68
N ALA A 160 -36.25 -11.05 11.89
CA ALA A 160 -36.70 -12.42 12.19
C ALA A 160 -37.52 -12.38 13.48
#